data_AF-A0A8T5VL22-F1
#
_entry.id   AF-A0A8T5VL22-F1
#
_cell.length_a   1.000
_cell.length_b   1.000
_cell.length_c   1.000
_cell.angle_alpha   90.00
_cell.angle_beta   90.00
_cell.angle_gamma   90.00
#
_symmetry.space_group_name_H-M   'P 1'
#
loop_
_entity.id
_entity.type
_entity.pdbx_description
1 polymer ?
#
loop_
_entity_poly.entity_id
_entity_poly.type
_entity_poly.pdbx_seq_one_letter_code
_entity_poly.pdbx_strand_id
1 'polypeptide(L)'
;MLQKKVLKQMPSDEKGNLIPKLEAEIRAIDLKISDLNAERHALVRILQRTKSEVFTAGATTRKNSFSKIVVEQEILQTLRRKEVPVSSADLLAAARTVRYNLKPVTFRTHLHRLKAKGLIVNSDEKGRGYWSLTPKADR
;
A
#
# COMPACT_ATOMS: atom_id res chain seq x y z
N MET A 1 -15.34 -22.96 -36.85
CA MET A 1 -15.77 -24.34 -37.23
C MET A 1 -15.56 -25.40 -36.13
N LEU A 2 -14.84 -25.14 -35.02
CA LEU A 2 -14.66 -26.13 -33.95
C LEU A 2 -15.90 -26.35 -33.04
N GLN A 3 -16.75 -25.34 -32.84
CA GLN A 3 -17.88 -25.43 -31.90
C GLN A 3 -18.99 -26.39 -32.35
N LYS A 4 -19.28 -26.46 -33.66
CA LYS A 4 -20.36 -27.32 -34.19
C LYS A 4 -20.04 -28.82 -34.13
N LYS A 5 -18.75 -29.20 -34.04
CA LYS A 5 -18.32 -30.60 -34.05
C LYS A 5 -18.39 -31.25 -32.66
N VAL A 6 -18.15 -30.47 -31.60
CA VAL A 6 -18.21 -30.93 -30.19
C VAL A 6 -19.66 -31.21 -29.75
N LEU A 7 -20.61 -30.38 -30.16
CA LEU A 7 -22.03 -30.55 -29.81
C LEU A 7 -22.73 -31.77 -30.45
N LYS A 8 -22.15 -32.38 -31.49
CA LYS A 8 -22.81 -33.45 -32.26
C LYS A 8 -22.60 -34.85 -31.68
N GLN A 9 -21.69 -35.03 -30.71
CA GLN A 9 -21.33 -36.36 -30.17
C GLN A 9 -21.68 -36.57 -28.68
N MET A 10 -22.27 -35.60 -27.99
CA MET A 10 -22.62 -35.75 -26.57
C MET A 10 -24.01 -36.40 -26.37
N PRO A 11 -24.16 -37.33 -25.40
CA PRO A 11 -25.44 -37.95 -25.05
C PRO A 11 -26.47 -36.89 -24.62
N SER A 12 -27.75 -37.15 -24.90
CA SER A 12 -28.88 -36.22 -24.73
C SER A 12 -29.02 -35.66 -23.31
N ASP A 13 -28.62 -36.43 -22.30
CA ASP A 13 -28.76 -36.07 -20.88
C ASP A 13 -27.67 -35.09 -20.40
N GLU A 14 -26.50 -35.07 -21.04
CA GLU A 14 -25.45 -34.07 -20.75
C GLU A 14 -25.75 -32.71 -21.37
N LYS A 15 -26.48 -32.68 -22.49
CA LYS A 15 -26.85 -31.42 -23.17
C LYS A 15 -27.80 -30.58 -22.34
N GLY A 16 -28.74 -31.21 -21.61
CA GLY A 16 -29.65 -30.53 -20.69
C GLY A 16 -28.95 -29.93 -19.47
N ASN A 17 -27.79 -30.49 -19.08
CA ASN A 17 -27.06 -30.12 -17.86
C ASN A 17 -25.84 -29.22 -18.11
N LEU A 18 -25.44 -29.03 -19.37
CA LEU A 18 -24.30 -28.21 -19.75
C LEU A 18 -24.60 -26.71 -19.66
N ILE A 19 -25.78 -26.28 -20.11
CA ILE A 19 -26.17 -24.86 -20.08
C ILE A 19 -26.22 -24.33 -18.63
N PRO A 20 -26.90 -24.99 -17.67
CA PRO A 20 -26.92 -24.53 -16.28
C PRO A 20 -25.54 -24.53 -15.62
N LYS A 21 -24.65 -25.49 -15.98
CA LYS A 21 -23.27 -25.52 -15.48
C LYS A 21 -22.44 -24.35 -15.99
N LEU A 22 -22.52 -24.04 -17.29
CA LEU A 22 -21.84 -22.89 -17.88
C LEU A 22 -22.36 -21.57 -17.28
N GLU A 23 -23.67 -21.45 -17.05
CA GLU A 23 -24.24 -20.29 -16.36
C GLU A 23 -23.75 -20.16 -14.91
N ALA A 24 -23.57 -21.26 -14.19
CA ALA A 24 -22.99 -21.27 -12.85
C ALA A 24 -21.51 -20.87 -12.86
N GLU A 25 -20.73 -21.37 -13.82
CA GLU A 25 -19.33 -20.99 -14.01
C GLU A 25 -19.18 -19.51 -14.38
N ILE A 26 -20.01 -18.99 -15.29
CA ILE A 26 -20.05 -17.57 -15.64
C ILE A 26 -20.35 -16.73 -14.40
N ARG A 27 -21.37 -17.09 -13.61
CA ARG A 27 -21.70 -16.37 -12.37
C ARG A 27 -20.54 -16.38 -11.35
N ALA A 28 -19.83 -17.49 -11.22
CA ALA A 28 -18.66 -17.57 -10.35
C ALA A 28 -17.51 -16.68 -10.84
N ILE A 29 -17.30 -16.61 -12.15
CA ILE A 29 -16.32 -15.71 -12.77
C ILE A 29 -16.74 -14.24 -12.55
N ASP A 30 -18.01 -13.90 -12.72
CA ASP A 30 -18.53 -12.54 -12.52
C ASP A 30 -18.35 -12.06 -11.08
N LEU A 31 -18.61 -12.93 -10.09
CA LEU A 31 -18.31 -12.67 -8.68
C LEU A 31 -16.82 -12.36 -8.47
N LYS A 32 -15.95 -13.19 -9.04
CA LYS A 32 -14.50 -12.99 -8.94
C LYS A 32 -14.05 -11.69 -9.62
N ILE A 33 -14.65 -11.34 -10.76
CA ILE A 33 -14.39 -10.07 -11.45
C ILE A 33 -14.85 -8.90 -10.57
N SER A 34 -16.00 -9.00 -9.91
CA SER A 34 -16.50 -7.97 -8.99
C SER A 34 -15.52 -7.76 -7.83
N ASP A 35 -15.08 -8.82 -7.17
CA ASP A 35 -14.14 -8.74 -6.04
C ASP A 35 -12.80 -8.13 -6.47
N LEU A 36 -12.26 -8.58 -7.61
CA LEU A 36 -11.03 -8.04 -8.18
C LEU A 36 -11.17 -6.56 -8.58
N ASN A 37 -12.34 -6.15 -9.08
CA ASN A 37 -12.61 -4.76 -9.39
C ASN A 37 -12.73 -3.89 -8.14
N ALA A 38 -13.35 -4.40 -7.07
CA ALA A 38 -13.41 -3.71 -5.78
C ALA A 38 -12.01 -3.50 -5.19
N GLU A 39 -11.17 -4.54 -5.23
CA GLU A 39 -9.76 -4.46 -4.82
C GLU A 39 -8.98 -3.48 -5.69
N ARG A 40 -9.12 -3.57 -7.02
CA ARG A 40 -8.49 -2.63 -7.96
C ARG A 40 -8.90 -1.18 -7.66
N HIS A 41 -10.17 -0.92 -7.40
CA HIS A 41 -10.64 0.44 -7.09
C HIS A 41 -10.11 0.94 -5.75
N ALA A 42 -9.99 0.07 -4.73
CA ALA A 42 -9.33 0.43 -3.48
C ALA A 42 -7.86 0.80 -3.71
N LEU A 43 -7.12 0.00 -4.48
CA LEU A 43 -5.73 0.27 -4.85
C LEU A 43 -5.57 1.55 -5.68
N VAL A 44 -6.49 1.83 -6.60
CA VAL A 44 -6.50 3.08 -7.39
C VAL A 44 -6.72 4.29 -6.50
N ARG A 45 -7.64 4.23 -5.52
CA ARG A 45 -7.84 5.33 -4.56
C ARG A 45 -6.61 5.58 -3.71
N ILE A 46 -5.96 4.52 -3.23
CA ILE A 46 -4.70 4.61 -2.48
C ILE A 46 -3.62 5.24 -3.37
N LEU A 47 -3.47 4.77 -4.61
CA LEU A 47 -2.51 5.29 -5.57
C LEU A 47 -2.74 6.78 -5.88
N GLN A 48 -4.00 7.21 -6.07
CA GLN A 48 -4.33 8.60 -6.34
C GLN A 48 -4.01 9.49 -5.14
N ARG A 49 -4.36 9.06 -3.92
CA ARG A 49 -3.98 9.77 -2.68
C ARG A 49 -2.48 9.93 -2.55
N THR A 50 -1.73 8.84 -2.76
CA THR A 50 -0.26 8.87 -2.72
C THR A 50 0.33 9.72 -3.85
N LYS A 51 -0.24 9.71 -5.06
CA LYS A 51 0.20 10.57 -6.17
C LYS A 51 0.01 12.05 -5.85
N SER A 52 -1.11 12.45 -5.27
CA SER A 52 -1.36 13.85 -4.86
C SER A 52 -0.37 14.31 -3.78
N GLU A 53 -0.01 13.43 -2.85
CA GLU A 53 0.99 13.70 -1.80
C GLU A 53 2.43 13.70 -2.34
N VAL A 54 2.70 13.02 -3.45
CA VAL A 54 4.03 12.96 -4.10
C VAL A 54 4.22 14.08 -5.12
N PHE A 55 3.17 14.57 -5.79
CA PHE A 55 3.27 15.63 -6.80
C PHE A 55 3.60 17.01 -6.20
N THR A 56 3.40 17.20 -4.90
CA THR A 56 3.90 18.36 -4.14
C THR A 56 5.38 18.24 -3.77
N ALA A 57 5.99 17.06 -3.91
CA ALA A 57 7.40 16.79 -3.65
C ALA A 57 8.06 16.27 -4.93
N GLY A 58 8.34 17.17 -5.88
CA GLY A 58 8.93 16.83 -7.17
C GLY A 58 10.20 15.98 -7.05
N ALA A 59 10.16 14.73 -7.52
CA ALA A 59 11.30 14.02 -8.09
C ALA A 59 10.92 12.62 -8.61
N THR A 60 11.49 12.31 -9.77
CA THR A 60 11.50 11.05 -10.50
C THR A 60 11.78 9.85 -9.59
N THR A 61 10.83 8.92 -9.49
CA THR A 61 10.90 7.84 -8.50
C THR A 61 10.98 6.47 -9.18
N ARG A 62 12.21 5.97 -9.43
CA ARG A 62 12.43 4.51 -9.65
C ARG A 62 11.90 3.73 -8.44
N LYS A 63 11.51 2.46 -8.62
CA LYS A 63 10.86 1.57 -7.62
C LYS A 63 11.46 1.63 -6.19
N ASN A 64 12.79 1.74 -6.04
CA ASN A 64 13.47 1.90 -4.74
C ASN A 64 13.22 3.25 -4.06
N SER A 65 13.05 4.31 -4.84
CA SER A 65 12.66 5.62 -4.32
C SER A 65 11.20 5.57 -3.84
N PHE A 66 10.33 4.73 -4.42
CA PHE A 66 8.91 4.66 -4.04
C PHE A 66 8.73 4.02 -2.65
N SER A 67 9.25 2.81 -2.43
CA SER A 67 9.17 2.17 -1.12
C SER A 67 9.81 3.01 -0.03
N LYS A 68 10.84 3.78 -0.38
CA LYS A 68 11.49 4.73 0.52
C LYS A 68 10.57 5.91 0.85
N ILE A 69 9.99 6.56 -0.16
CA ILE A 69 9.11 7.72 0.04
C ILE A 69 7.91 7.33 0.90
N VAL A 70 7.28 6.20 0.62
CA VAL A 70 6.11 5.73 1.38
C VAL A 70 6.44 5.52 2.87
N VAL A 71 7.57 4.86 3.17
CA VAL A 71 8.01 4.67 4.56
C VAL A 71 8.37 6.00 5.23
N GLU A 72 9.09 6.89 4.55
CA GLU A 72 9.45 8.20 5.09
C GLU A 72 8.21 9.08 5.35
N GLN A 73 7.20 9.04 4.47
CA GLN A 73 5.95 9.77 4.65
C GLN A 73 5.13 9.22 5.82
N GLU A 74 5.02 7.90 5.98
CA GLU A 74 4.29 7.30 7.10
C GLU A 74 4.90 7.70 8.45
N ILE A 75 6.25 7.73 8.54
CA ILE A 75 6.95 8.21 9.74
C ILE A 75 6.57 9.68 10.03
N LEU A 76 6.60 10.55 9.01
CA LEU A 76 6.24 11.96 9.17
C LEU A 76 4.77 12.16 9.53
N GLN A 77 3.86 11.40 8.92
CA GLN A 77 2.43 11.45 9.26
C GLN A 77 2.18 10.99 10.70
N THR A 78 2.86 9.92 11.14
CA THR A 78 2.75 9.43 12.52
C THR A 78 3.20 10.50 13.52
N LEU A 79 4.32 11.17 13.24
CA LEU A 79 4.82 12.27 14.06
C LEU A 79 3.95 13.53 13.99
N ARG A 80 3.22 13.78 12.89
CA ARG A 80 2.24 14.89 12.81
C ARG A 80 0.98 14.62 13.61
N ARG A 81 0.52 13.36 13.63
CA ARG A 81 -0.70 12.96 14.36
C ARG A 81 -0.47 12.89 15.87
N LYS A 82 0.76 12.56 16.29
CA LYS A 82 1.14 12.53 17.70
C LYS A 82 1.83 13.83 18.05
N GLU A 83 1.16 14.68 18.82
CA GLU A 83 1.72 15.93 19.36
C GLU A 83 2.82 15.69 20.42
N VAL A 84 3.11 14.42 20.73
CA VAL A 84 4.12 13.99 21.69
C VAL A 84 5.23 13.20 21.00
N PRO A 85 6.46 13.23 21.55
CA PRO A 85 7.57 12.42 21.08
C PRO A 85 7.21 10.92 20.96
N VAL A 86 7.55 10.32 19.81
CA VAL A 86 7.19 8.94 19.48
C VAL A 86 8.40 8.03 19.55
N SER A 87 8.24 6.84 20.15
CA SER A 87 9.33 5.88 20.27
C SER A 87 9.71 5.27 18.91
N SER A 88 10.97 4.87 18.78
CA SER A 88 11.46 4.16 17.58
C SER A 88 10.70 2.85 17.32
N ALA A 89 10.21 2.18 18.38
CA ALA A 89 9.43 0.96 18.26
C ALA A 89 8.04 1.24 17.64
N ASP A 90 7.36 2.29 18.10
CA ASP A 90 6.04 2.68 17.59
C ASP A 90 6.14 3.18 16.14
N LEU A 91 7.17 3.96 15.83
CA LEU A 91 7.42 4.41 14.45
C LEU A 91 7.74 3.25 13.51
N LEU A 92 8.46 2.23 13.98
CA LEU A 92 8.69 1.01 13.20
C LEU A 92 7.39 0.24 12.98
N ALA A 93 6.54 0.13 14.01
CA ALA A 93 5.23 -0.51 13.90
C ALA A 93 4.34 0.22 12.87
N ALA A 94 4.28 1.56 12.93
CA ALA A 94 3.56 2.37 11.95
C ALA A 94 4.11 2.19 10.53
N ALA A 95 5.43 2.25 10.35
CA ALA A 95 6.07 2.05 9.05
C ALA A 95 5.83 0.64 8.46
N ARG A 96 5.56 -0.37 9.29
CA ARG A 96 5.22 -1.72 8.83
C ARG A 96 3.80 -1.84 8.27
N THR A 97 2.90 -0.90 8.60
CA THR A 97 1.55 -0.87 8.00
C THR A 97 1.60 -0.61 6.50
N VAL A 98 2.56 0.19 6.05
CA VAL A 98 2.79 0.49 4.61
C VAL A 98 3.85 -0.41 3.97
N ARG A 99 4.71 -1.04 4.79
CA ARG A 99 5.71 -2.02 4.32
C ARG A 99 5.90 -3.15 5.34
N TYR A 100 5.10 -4.20 5.21
CA TYR A 100 5.06 -5.33 6.13
C TYR A 100 6.43 -5.89 6.54
N ASN A 101 7.30 -6.19 5.58
CA ASN A 101 8.62 -6.79 5.85
C ASN A 101 9.76 -5.75 6.01
N LEU A 102 9.48 -4.60 6.65
CA LEU A 102 10.50 -3.59 6.95
C LEU A 102 11.42 -4.09 8.08
N LYS A 103 12.70 -4.31 7.75
CA LYS A 103 13.74 -4.67 8.71
C LYS A 103 14.12 -3.48 9.61
N PRO A 104 14.42 -3.68 10.91
CA PRO A 104 14.82 -2.61 11.81
C PRO A 104 16.05 -1.81 11.33
N VAL A 105 17.01 -2.47 10.70
CA VAL A 105 18.21 -1.82 10.14
C VAL A 105 17.84 -0.86 9.00
N THR A 106 16.93 -1.27 8.11
CA THR A 106 16.43 -0.42 7.03
C THR A 106 15.61 0.75 7.59
N PHE A 107 14.81 0.51 8.62
CA PHE A 107 14.07 1.57 9.32
C PHE A 107 15.00 2.64 9.92
N ARG A 108 16.08 2.24 10.58
CA ARG A 108 17.10 3.20 11.09
C ARG A 108 17.68 4.06 9.96
N THR A 109 17.85 3.50 8.76
CA THR A 109 18.31 4.25 7.59
C THR A 109 17.30 5.35 7.21
N HIS A 110 15.99 5.06 7.26
CA HIS A 110 14.96 6.07 7.00
C HIS A 110 14.97 7.19 8.05
N LEU A 111 15.08 6.86 9.34
CA LEU A 111 15.21 7.85 10.41
C LEU A 111 16.44 8.74 10.22
N HIS A 112 17.60 8.14 9.92
CA HIS A 112 18.82 8.89 9.65
C HIS A 112 18.65 9.86 8.48
N ARG A 113 17.98 9.42 7.39
CA ARG A 113 17.72 10.28 6.22
C ARG A 113 16.77 11.43 6.54
N LEU A 114 15.70 11.17 7.29
CA LEU A 114 14.75 12.21 7.71
C LEU A 114 15.43 13.23 8.63
N LYS A 115 16.29 12.77 9.54
CA LYS A 115 17.10 13.63 10.40
C LYS A 115 18.08 14.47 9.60
N ALA A 116 18.79 13.86 8.63
CA ALA A 116 19.71 14.56 7.75
C ALA A 116 19.03 15.61 6.87
N LYS A 117 17.75 15.42 6.53
CA LYS A 117 16.91 16.42 5.84
C LYS A 117 16.41 17.53 6.78
N GLY A 118 16.66 17.44 8.08
CA GLY A 118 16.13 18.38 9.08
C GLY A 118 14.62 18.27 9.29
N LEU A 119 13.98 17.16 8.93
CA LEU A 119 12.52 17.00 9.07
C LEU A 119 12.12 16.45 10.45
N ILE A 120 13.01 15.72 11.10
CA ILE A 120 12.81 15.16 12.44
C ILE A 120 14.06 15.39 13.30
N VAL A 121 13.84 15.43 14.60
CA VAL A 121 14.88 15.51 15.63
C VAL A 121 14.69 14.42 16.68
N ASN A 122 15.76 14.12 17.41
CA ASN A 122 15.61 13.40 18.67
C ASN A 122 14.85 14.31 19.63
N SER A 123 13.93 13.74 20.41
CA SER A 123 13.23 14.53 21.43
C SER A 123 14.16 14.79 22.61
N ASP A 124 14.35 16.07 22.94
CA ASP A 124 15.10 16.49 24.12
C ASP A 124 14.34 16.16 25.41
N GLU A 125 13.00 16.17 25.37
CA GLU A 125 12.11 15.88 26.51
C GLU A 125 12.16 14.42 26.97
N LYS A 126 12.16 13.46 26.04
CA LYS A 126 12.16 12.02 26.36
C LYS A 126 13.50 11.34 26.14
N GLY A 127 14.48 12.05 25.60
CA GLY A 127 15.83 11.56 25.38
C GLY A 127 15.95 10.56 24.22
N ARG A 128 16.98 9.71 24.30
CA ARG A 128 17.37 8.82 23.19
C ARG A 128 16.27 7.82 22.83
N GLY A 129 16.06 7.62 21.53
CA GLY A 129 15.11 6.64 21.00
C GLY A 129 13.70 7.20 20.76
N TYR A 130 13.44 8.44 21.18
CA TYR A 130 12.23 9.20 20.89
C TYR A 130 12.48 10.26 19.83
N TRP A 131 11.46 10.48 18.99
CA TRP A 131 11.54 11.35 17.82
C TRP A 131 10.37 12.32 17.80
N SER A 132 10.65 13.54 17.35
CA SER A 132 9.69 14.61 17.14
C SER A 132 9.92 15.25 15.77
N LEU A 133 8.92 15.96 15.25
CA LEU A 133 9.13 16.83 14.10
C LEU A 133 10.09 17.96 14.49
N THR A 134 10.93 18.38 13.55
CA THR A 134 11.68 19.63 13.73
C THR A 134 10.70 20.79 13.89
N PRO A 135 10.82 21.62 14.94
CA PRO A 135 10.00 22.81 15.08
C PRO A 135 10.13 23.68 13.83
N LYS A 136 9.00 24.11 13.27
CA LYS A 136 9.02 25.10 12.20
C LYS A 136 9.54 26.39 12.83
N ALA A 137 10.70 26.88 12.40
CA ALA A 137 11.08 28.25 12.72
C ALA A 137 10.06 29.16 12.02
N ASP A 138 9.25 29.88 12.81
CA ASP A 138 8.42 30.95 12.28
C ASP A 138 9.32 31.94 11.55
N ARG A 139 9.13 32.05 10.24
CA ARG A 139 9.72 33.06 9.38
C ARG A 139 8.60 33.90 8.81
#